data_AF-A0A3M1M7E0-F1
#
_entry.id   AF-A0A3M1M7E0-F1
#
_cell.length_a   1.000
_cell.length_b   1.000
_cell.length_c   1.000
_cell.angle_alpha   90.00
_cell.angle_beta   90.00
_cell.angle_gamma   90.00
#
_symmetry.space_group_name_H-M   'P 1'
#
loop_
_entity.id
_entity.type
_entity.pdbx_description
1 polymer ?
#
loop_
_entity_poly.entity_id
_entity_poly.type
_entity_poly.pdbx_seq_one_letter_code
_entity_poly.pdbx_strand_id
1 'polypeptide(L)'
;MRFIFKTSYDFDIDLFEDNWHRARMAVLVLLMIVLPFLVGEYYLAEVTNTLIWSLAGMGLMILVGHSGQVSLGHAAFLAIGAYADAALMERGVPFLIAFPLAGLITGLFGALVAIPAIRMSGIYLAIATLALF
;
A
#
# COMPACT_ATOMS: atom_id res chain seq x y z
N MET A 1 -21.74 18.69 -7.75
CA MET A 1 -21.10 19.12 -6.49
C MET A 1 -22.20 19.22 -5.44
N ARG A 2 -22.22 18.34 -4.44
CA ARG A 2 -23.12 18.48 -3.27
C ARG A 2 -22.42 19.39 -2.27
N PHE A 3 -23.10 20.43 -1.81
CA PHE A 3 -22.59 21.30 -0.75
C PHE A 3 -22.88 20.64 0.59
N ILE A 4 -21.82 20.21 1.29
CA ILE A 4 -21.91 19.63 2.64
C ILE A 4 -21.79 20.80 3.63
N PHE A 5 -22.87 21.12 4.33
CA PHE A 5 -22.85 22.13 5.38
C PHE A 5 -22.26 21.52 6.66
N LYS A 6 -21.00 21.86 6.95
CA LYS A 6 -20.30 21.45 8.16
C LYS A 6 -20.87 22.23 9.36
N THR A 7 -21.53 21.53 10.28
CA THR A 7 -22.22 22.12 11.46
C THR A 7 -21.53 21.78 12.79
N SER A 8 -20.63 20.80 12.81
CA SER A 8 -19.81 20.42 13.97
C SER A 8 -18.38 20.10 13.50
N TYR A 9 -17.39 20.28 14.39
CA TYR A 9 -16.00 19.89 14.17
C TYR A 9 -15.83 18.36 13.95
N ASP A 10 -16.74 17.56 14.51
CA ASP A 10 -16.72 16.10 14.34
C ASP A 10 -16.88 15.66 12.87
N PHE A 11 -17.54 16.50 12.04
CA PHE A 11 -17.65 16.27 10.59
C PHE A 11 -16.32 16.41 9.85
N ASP A 12 -15.30 17.06 10.43
CA ASP A 12 -13.96 17.17 9.83
C ASP A 12 -13.08 15.94 10.13
N ILE A 13 -13.40 15.18 11.18
CA ILE A 13 -12.64 13.98 11.58
C ILE A 13 -13.26 12.71 10.99
N ASP A 14 -14.52 12.79 10.54
CA ASP A 14 -15.25 11.65 10.03
C ASP A 14 -14.63 11.13 8.72
N LEU A 15 -14.13 9.89 8.74
CA LEU A 15 -13.46 9.24 7.60
C LEU A 15 -14.35 9.18 6.34
N PHE A 16 -15.67 9.24 6.53
CA PHE A 16 -16.64 9.26 5.45
C PHE A 16 -17.52 10.51 5.52
N GLU A 17 -17.12 11.53 4.76
CA GLU A 17 -17.78 12.84 4.67
C GLU A 17 -19.25 12.76 4.20
N ASP A 18 -19.59 11.73 3.41
CA ASP A 18 -20.94 11.53 2.87
C ASP A 18 -21.40 10.06 2.93
N ASN A 19 -22.71 9.87 3.07
CA ASN A 19 -23.36 8.55 2.90
C ASN A 19 -23.07 7.92 1.53
N TRP A 20 -22.76 8.72 0.51
CA TRP A 20 -22.40 8.24 -0.81
C TRP A 20 -20.99 7.63 -0.84
N HIS A 21 -20.03 8.21 -0.12
CA HIS A 21 -18.71 7.62 0.06
C HIS A 21 -18.80 6.31 0.86
N ARG A 22 -19.62 6.28 1.92
CA ARG A 22 -19.93 5.05 2.67
C ARG A 22 -20.51 3.97 1.76
N ALA A 23 -21.49 4.31 0.93
CA ALA A 23 -22.11 3.36 0.00
C ALA A 23 -21.11 2.80 -1.02
N ARG A 24 -20.26 3.65 -1.63
CA ARG A 24 -19.22 3.21 -2.56
C ARG A 24 -18.23 2.24 -1.91
N MET A 25 -17.76 2.57 -0.71
CA MET A 25 -16.85 1.72 0.05
C MET A 25 -17.49 0.39 0.43
N ALA A 26 -18.75 0.41 0.87
CA ALA A 26 -19.50 -0.82 1.17
C ALA A 26 -19.66 -1.71 -0.07
N VAL A 27 -19.97 -1.12 -1.24
CA VAL A 27 -20.06 -1.85 -2.51
C VAL A 27 -18.70 -2.46 -2.90
N LEU A 28 -17.60 -1.73 -2.73
CA LEU A 28 -16.26 -2.26 -3.01
C LEU A 28 -15.91 -3.45 -2.12
N VAL A 29 -16.17 -3.34 -0.80
CA VAL A 29 -15.93 -4.44 0.14
C VAL A 29 -16.80 -5.65 -0.18
N LEU A 30 -18.10 -5.43 -0.47
CA LEU A 30 -19.00 -6.50 -0.88
C LEU A 30 -18.50 -7.19 -2.15
N LEU A 31 -18.08 -6.41 -3.14
CA LEU A 31 -17.54 -6.93 -4.38
C LEU A 31 -16.30 -7.78 -4.12
N MET A 32 -15.36 -7.34 -3.28
CA MET A 32 -14.17 -8.13 -2.92
C MET A 32 -14.50 -9.47 -2.26
N ILE A 33 -15.54 -9.53 -1.42
CA ILE A 33 -15.96 -10.77 -0.75
C ILE A 33 -16.63 -11.73 -1.75
N VAL A 34 -17.45 -11.20 -2.66
CA VAL A 34 -18.26 -12.01 -3.59
C VAL A 34 -17.45 -12.48 -4.80
N LEU A 35 -16.45 -11.70 -5.24
CA LEU A 35 -15.62 -11.98 -6.42
C LEU A 35 -15.04 -13.42 -6.47
N PRO A 36 -14.40 -13.96 -5.41
CA PRO A 36 -13.82 -15.31 -5.46
C PRO A 36 -14.85 -16.43 -5.69
N PHE A 37 -16.15 -16.17 -5.44
CA PHE A 37 -17.21 -17.14 -5.68
C PHE A 37 -17.81 -17.07 -7.09
N LEU A 38 -17.51 -16.01 -7.84
CA LEU A 38 -18.11 -15.75 -9.17
C LEU A 38 -17.16 -16.02 -10.34
N VAL A 39 -15.84 -15.89 -10.14
CA VAL A 39 -14.83 -16.04 -11.20
C VAL A 39 -13.94 -17.26 -11.00
N GLY A 40 -13.46 -17.81 -12.11
CA GLY A 40 -12.48 -18.91 -12.10
C GLY A 40 -11.09 -18.46 -11.65
N GLU A 41 -10.25 -19.44 -11.28
CA GLU A 41 -8.90 -19.23 -10.69
C GLU A 41 -8.01 -18.28 -11.50
N TYR A 42 -8.04 -18.38 -12.84
CA TYR A 42 -7.25 -17.51 -13.72
C TYR A 42 -7.61 -16.03 -13.53
N TYR A 43 -8.88 -15.67 -13.61
CA TYR A 43 -9.33 -14.28 -13.45
C TYR A 43 -9.12 -13.80 -12.01
N LEU A 44 -9.26 -14.68 -11.02
CA LEU A 44 -8.98 -14.35 -9.63
C LEU A 44 -7.49 -13.99 -9.43
N ALA A 45 -6.58 -14.72 -10.07
CA ALA A 45 -5.15 -14.41 -10.04
C ALA A 45 -4.82 -13.06 -10.71
N GLU A 46 -5.41 -12.78 -11.88
CA GLU A 46 -5.24 -11.50 -12.58
C GLU A 46 -5.77 -10.31 -11.76
N VAL A 47 -6.95 -10.46 -11.13
CA VAL A 47 -7.50 -9.42 -10.22
C VAL A 47 -6.58 -9.21 -9.02
N THR A 48 -6.08 -10.29 -8.41
CA THR A 48 -5.15 -10.21 -7.29
C THR A 48 -3.85 -9.49 -7.68
N ASN A 49 -3.29 -9.82 -8.84
CA ASN A 49 -2.10 -9.17 -9.39
C ASN A 49 -2.34 -7.68 -9.63
N THR A 50 -3.49 -7.33 -10.21
CA THR A 50 -3.91 -5.93 -10.40
C THR A 50 -3.99 -5.17 -9.08
N LEU A 51 -4.53 -5.79 -8.02
CA LEU A 51 -4.59 -5.18 -6.68
C LEU A 51 -3.21 -4.98 -6.07
N ILE A 52 -2.29 -5.94 -6.24
CA ILE A 52 -0.90 -5.82 -5.79
C ILE A 52 -0.21 -4.62 -6.48
N TRP A 53 -0.30 -4.51 -7.80
CA TRP A 53 0.28 -3.37 -8.52
C TRP A 53 -0.40 -2.05 -8.19
N SER A 54 -1.70 -2.06 -7.90
CA SER A 54 -2.43 -0.88 -7.43
C SER A 54 -1.89 -0.41 -6.06
N LEU A 55 -1.66 -1.34 -5.13
CA LEU A 55 -1.04 -1.06 -3.83
C LEU A 55 0.38 -0.51 -3.98
N ALA A 56 1.19 -1.11 -4.85
CA ALA A 56 2.52 -0.61 -5.19
C ALA A 56 2.47 0.82 -5.75
N GLY A 57 1.57 1.08 -6.70
CA GLY A 57 1.36 2.41 -7.28
C GLY A 57 0.92 3.44 -6.24
N MET A 58 0.01 3.09 -5.33
CA MET A 58 -0.42 3.96 -4.24
C MET A 58 0.74 4.26 -3.27
N GLY A 59 1.52 3.25 -2.90
CA GLY A 59 2.72 3.44 -2.07
C GLY A 59 3.75 4.36 -2.71
N LEU A 60 3.98 4.20 -4.02
CA LEU A 60 4.85 5.09 -4.78
C LEU A 60 4.27 6.51 -4.89
N MET A 61 2.95 6.66 -5.06
CA MET A 61 2.28 7.95 -5.14
C MET A 61 2.42 8.76 -3.85
N ILE A 62 2.45 8.10 -2.69
CA ILE A 62 2.71 8.78 -1.42
C ILE A 62 4.10 9.43 -1.43
N LEU A 63 5.10 8.73 -1.95
CA LEU A 63 6.48 9.22 -1.98
C LEU A 63 6.70 10.24 -3.11
N VAL A 64 6.37 9.88 -4.34
CA VAL A 64 6.61 10.73 -5.52
C VAL A 64 5.60 11.87 -5.59
N GLY A 65 4.32 11.57 -5.37
CA GLY A 65 3.23 12.51 -5.56
C GLY A 65 3.06 13.50 -4.39
N HIS A 66 3.22 13.06 -3.14
CA HIS A 66 3.03 13.94 -1.98
C HIS A 66 4.33 14.56 -1.45
N SER A 67 5.46 13.83 -1.41
CA SER A 67 6.73 14.39 -0.92
C SER A 67 7.68 14.87 -2.02
N GLY A 68 7.38 14.59 -3.30
CA GLY A 68 8.23 14.97 -4.42
C GLY A 68 9.54 14.18 -4.51
N GLN A 69 9.68 13.10 -3.75
CA GLN A 69 10.88 12.26 -3.72
C GLN A 69 10.79 11.15 -4.77
N VAL A 70 11.75 11.13 -5.70
CA VAL A 70 11.85 10.08 -6.71
C VAL A 70 12.36 8.79 -6.07
N SER A 71 11.71 7.66 -6.37
CA SER A 71 12.16 6.33 -5.95
C SER A 71 12.12 5.37 -7.12
N LEU A 72 13.31 4.87 -7.50
CA LEU A 72 13.47 3.81 -8.50
C LEU A 72 13.61 2.42 -7.85
N GLY A 73 13.88 2.38 -6.54
CA GLY A 73 14.05 1.16 -5.74
C GLY A 73 12.77 0.55 -5.17
N HIS A 74 11.59 1.07 -5.54
CA HIS A 74 10.33 0.68 -4.91
C HIS A 74 10.04 -0.83 -4.97
N ALA A 75 10.40 -1.48 -6.08
CA ALA A 75 10.22 -2.92 -6.28
C ALA A 75 10.97 -3.77 -5.24
N ALA A 76 12.11 -3.30 -4.72
CA ALA A 76 12.85 -4.03 -3.71
C ALA A 76 12.13 -4.05 -2.35
N PHE A 77 11.43 -2.97 -1.97
CA PHE A 77 10.61 -2.98 -0.77
C PHE A 77 9.44 -3.97 -0.88
N LEU A 78 8.83 -4.09 -2.07
CA LEU A 78 7.83 -5.12 -2.33
C LEU A 78 8.42 -6.53 -2.18
N ALA A 79 9.60 -6.76 -2.75
CA ALA A 79 10.29 -8.05 -2.66
C ALA A 79 10.67 -8.41 -1.22
N ILE A 80 11.19 -7.47 -0.43
CA ILE A 80 11.51 -7.67 0.99
C ILE A 80 10.25 -8.08 1.77
N GLY A 81 9.11 -7.42 1.54
CA GLY A 81 7.86 -7.75 2.22
C GLY A 81 7.34 -9.14 1.85
N ALA A 82 7.31 -9.45 0.56
CA ALA A 82 6.87 -10.75 0.07
C ALA A 82 7.75 -11.89 0.60
N TYR A 83 9.07 -11.71 0.59
CA TYR A 83 10.02 -12.71 1.07
C TYR A 83 9.97 -12.86 2.60
N ALA A 84 9.81 -11.75 3.33
CA ALA A 84 9.64 -11.80 4.78
C ALA A 84 8.39 -12.59 5.17
N ASP A 85 7.25 -12.31 4.54
CA ASP A 85 5.99 -13.04 4.77
C ASP A 85 6.14 -14.54 4.49
N ALA A 86 6.70 -14.89 3.32
CA ALA A 86 6.96 -16.28 2.96
C ALA A 86 7.87 -16.99 3.97
N ALA A 87 8.95 -16.34 4.41
CA ALA A 87 9.88 -16.91 5.39
C ALA A 87 9.26 -17.06 6.80
N LEU A 88 8.35 -16.18 7.19
CA LEU A 88 7.58 -16.29 8.43
C LEU A 88 6.58 -17.46 8.36
N MET A 89 5.87 -17.59 7.24
CA MET A 89 4.93 -18.68 7.01
C MET A 89 5.62 -20.04 6.95
N GLU A 90 6.80 -20.15 6.33
CA GLU A 90 7.60 -21.39 6.30
C GLU A 90 8.03 -21.85 7.70
N ARG A 91 8.22 -20.90 8.62
CA ARG A 91 8.51 -21.16 10.05
C ARG A 91 7.27 -21.50 10.88
N GLY A 92 6.10 -21.62 10.25
CA GLY A 92 4.84 -21.98 10.90
C GLY A 92 4.09 -20.81 11.54
N VAL A 93 4.47 -19.55 11.26
CA VAL A 93 3.71 -18.39 11.71
C VAL A 93 2.42 -18.29 10.88
N PRO A 94 1.24 -18.14 11.51
CA PRO A 94 -0.01 -18.03 10.76
C PRO A 94 -0.03 -16.75 9.93
N PHE A 95 -0.62 -16.82 8.73
CA PHE A 95 -0.68 -15.72 7.75
C PHE A 95 -1.15 -14.38 8.36
N LEU A 96 -2.19 -14.43 9.21
CA LEU A 96 -2.74 -13.25 9.89
C LEU A 96 -1.71 -12.49 10.75
N ILE A 97 -0.68 -13.17 11.23
CA ILE A 97 0.41 -12.59 12.03
C ILE A 97 1.64 -12.33 11.14
N ALA A 98 1.94 -13.23 10.20
CA ALA A 98 3.05 -13.12 9.26
C ALA A 98 2.93 -11.84 8.41
N PHE A 99 1.73 -11.56 7.88
CA PHE A 99 1.47 -10.42 7.00
C PHE A 99 1.78 -9.05 7.64
N PRO A 100 1.22 -8.69 8.82
CA PRO A 100 1.58 -7.43 9.46
C PRO A 100 3.04 -7.41 9.94
N LEU A 101 3.61 -8.54 10.37
CA LEU A 101 5.03 -8.62 10.73
C LEU A 101 5.94 -8.37 9.53
N ALA A 102 5.63 -8.92 8.37
CA ALA A 102 6.35 -8.67 7.12
C ALA A 102 6.29 -7.19 6.75
N GLY A 103 5.12 -6.56 6.88
CA GLY A 103 4.97 -5.10 6.72
C GLY A 103 5.86 -4.30 7.67
N LEU A 104 5.93 -4.69 8.95
CA LEU A 104 6.81 -4.06 9.94
C LEU A 104 8.28 -4.26 9.61
N ILE A 105 8.68 -5.47 9.18
CA ILE A 105 10.06 -5.76 8.75
C ILE A 105 10.44 -4.86 7.58
N THR A 106 9.62 -4.82 6.53
CA THR A 106 9.86 -3.92 5.38
C THR A 106 9.89 -2.46 5.80
N GLY A 107 9.01 -2.03 6.70
CA GLY A 107 9.00 -0.68 7.24
C GLY A 107 10.27 -0.33 8.00
N LEU A 108 10.82 -1.26 8.78
CA LEU A 108 12.10 -1.10 9.48
C LEU A 108 13.26 -0.96 8.50
N PHE A 109 13.34 -1.81 7.48
CA PHE A 109 14.34 -1.68 6.41
C PHE A 109 14.19 -0.35 5.66
N GLY A 110 12.95 0.04 5.33
CA GLY A 110 12.63 1.33 4.73
C GLY A 110 13.10 2.52 5.59
N ALA A 111 12.87 2.47 6.91
CA ALA A 111 13.30 3.50 7.84
C ALA A 111 14.83 3.61 7.90
N LEU A 112 15.55 2.48 7.89
CA LEU A 112 17.01 2.47 7.85
C LEU A 112 17.55 3.10 6.57
N VAL A 113 16.94 2.77 5.42
CA VAL A 113 17.30 3.36 4.11
C VAL A 113 16.88 4.84 4.02
N ALA A 114 15.83 5.25 4.73
CA ALA A 114 15.37 6.63 4.74
C ALA A 114 16.38 7.60 5.38
N ILE A 115 17.18 7.14 6.35
CA ILE A 115 18.17 7.98 7.07
C ILE A 115 19.16 8.66 6.10
N PRO A 116 19.88 7.92 5.22
CA PRO A 116 20.72 8.56 4.20
C PRO A 116 19.88 9.22 3.11
N ALA A 117 18.71 8.66 2.75
CA ALA A 117 17.87 9.17 1.66
C ALA A 117 17.38 10.61 1.89
N ILE A 118 16.99 10.96 3.12
CA ILE A 118 16.51 12.31 3.46
C ILE A 118 17.60 13.37 3.28
N ARG A 119 18.89 12.97 3.27
CA ARG A 119 20.01 13.89 3.02
C ARG A 119 20.26 14.17 1.54
N MET A 120 19.57 13.48 0.64
CA MET A 120 19.72 13.58 -0.81
C MET A 120 18.45 14.16 -1.44
N SER A 121 18.59 14.93 -2.52
CA SER A 121 17.45 15.53 -3.22
C SER A 121 17.53 15.32 -4.73
N GLY A 122 16.37 15.20 -5.38
CA GLY A 122 16.25 15.13 -6.82
C GLY A 122 16.95 13.91 -7.43
N ILE A 123 17.80 14.13 -8.42
CA ILE A 123 18.48 13.07 -9.19
C ILE A 123 19.39 12.22 -8.30
N TYR A 124 20.06 12.81 -7.31
CA TYR A 124 20.94 12.06 -6.41
C TYR A 124 20.18 11.02 -5.60
N LEU A 125 18.96 11.36 -5.15
CA LEU A 125 18.09 10.42 -4.46
C LEU A 125 17.65 9.30 -5.39
N ALA A 126 17.26 9.62 -6.63
CA ALA A 126 16.88 8.63 -7.63
C ALA A 126 18.02 7.61 -7.89
N ILE A 127 19.24 8.11 -8.14
CA ILE A 127 20.43 7.26 -8.35
C ILE A 127 20.72 6.42 -7.11
N ALA A 128 20.64 7.00 -5.91
CA ALA A 128 20.86 6.24 -4.68
C ALA A 128 19.86 5.09 -4.50
N THR A 129 18.58 5.31 -4.83
CA THR A 129 17.57 4.24 -4.77
C THR A 129 17.79 3.16 -5.83
N LEU A 130 18.40 3.48 -6.98
CA LEU A 130 18.77 2.51 -8.00
C LEU A 130 20.07 1.76 -7.64
N ALA A 131 21.03 2.43 -7.02
CA ALA A 131 22.30 1.80 -6.65
C ALA A 131 22.16 0.84 -5.47
N LEU A 132 21.17 1.07 -4.61
CA LEU A 132 20.92 0.27 -3.42
C LEU A 132 20.16 -1.04 -3.73
N PHE A 133 19.51 -1.14 -4.90
CA PHE A 133 18.55 -2.19 -5.24
C PHE A 133 18.70 -2.73 -6.67
#